data_AF-A0A356EKR3-F1
#
_entry.id   AF-A0A356EKR3-F1
#
_cell.length_a   1.000
_cell.length_b   1.000
_cell.length_c   1.000
_cell.angle_alpha   90.00
_cell.angle_beta   90.00
_cell.angle_gamma   90.00
#
_symmetry.space_group_name_H-M   'P 1'
#
loop_
_entity.id
_entity.type
_entity.pdbx_description
1 polymer ?
#
loop_
_entity_poly.entity_id
_entity_poly.type
_entity_poly.pdbx_seq_one_letter_code
_entity_poly.pdbx_strand_id
1 'polypeptide(L)'
;MARPLSKVAPDWWDYTTLDAEIIDDAARLTVADMERLSRPGFRVVMYDTLEDFYLSEALEYVTAWKQATPDKPVGICGPIGPTEQLPLVA
;
A
#
# COMPACT_ATOMS: atom_id res chain seq x y z
N MET A 1 -28.51 -1.68 2.60
CA MET A 1 -28.55 -3.17 2.53
C MET A 1 -27.67 -3.73 3.65
N ALA A 2 -27.84 -4.99 4.05
CA ALA A 2 -26.90 -5.61 4.98
C ALA A 2 -25.53 -5.80 4.29
N ARG A 3 -24.43 -5.56 5.02
CA ARG A 3 -23.06 -5.74 4.53
C ARG A 3 -22.86 -7.18 4.00
N PRO A 4 -22.21 -7.38 2.84
CA PRO A 4 -21.85 -8.72 2.38
C PRO A 4 -20.97 -9.46 3.40
N LEU A 5 -21.13 -10.79 3.48
CA LEU A 5 -20.21 -11.63 4.24
C LEU A 5 -18.88 -11.72 3.51
N SER A 6 -17.80 -11.78 4.28
CA SER A 6 -16.46 -11.93 3.74
C SER A 6 -16.34 -13.25 2.97
N LYS A 7 -15.69 -13.18 1.81
CA LYS A 7 -15.31 -14.36 1.01
C LYS A 7 -13.99 -14.98 1.45
N VAL A 8 -13.19 -14.28 2.26
CA VAL A 8 -11.90 -14.76 2.78
C VAL A 8 -12.10 -15.52 4.08
N ALA A 9 -12.84 -14.93 5.03
CA ALA A 9 -13.17 -15.54 6.31
C ALA A 9 -14.45 -14.89 6.88
N PRO A 10 -15.52 -15.64 7.19
CA PRO A 10 -16.85 -15.08 7.51
C PRO A 10 -16.88 -13.99 8.59
N ASP A 11 -15.99 -14.07 9.58
CA ASP A 11 -15.92 -13.13 10.70
C ASP A 11 -15.12 -11.85 10.38
N TRP A 12 -14.52 -11.75 9.20
CA TRP A 12 -13.65 -10.64 8.86
C TRP A 12 -14.39 -9.44 8.27
N TRP A 13 -13.75 -8.28 8.41
CA TRP A 13 -14.09 -7.06 7.69
C TRP A 13 -12.96 -6.74 6.71
N ASP A 14 -13.06 -7.30 5.50
CA ASP A 14 -12.10 -7.10 4.41
C ASP A 14 -12.75 -6.47 3.18
N TYR A 15 -11.95 -6.27 2.14
CA TYR A 15 -12.34 -5.63 0.88
C TYR A 15 -13.52 -6.31 0.16
N THR A 16 -13.78 -7.59 0.40
CA THR A 16 -14.92 -8.33 -0.19
C THR A 16 -16.26 -8.00 0.46
N THR A 17 -16.22 -7.27 1.58
CA THR A 17 -17.41 -6.85 2.34
C THR A 17 -17.73 -5.37 2.16
N LEU A 18 -16.98 -4.66 1.31
CA LEU A 18 -17.26 -3.28 0.95
C LEU A 18 -18.55 -3.17 0.14
N ASP A 19 -19.16 -1.98 0.16
CA ASP A 19 -20.30 -1.67 -0.69
C ASP A 19 -19.89 -1.81 -2.17
N ALA A 20 -20.79 -2.37 -2.99
CA ALA A 20 -20.56 -2.51 -4.42
C ALA A 20 -20.32 -1.15 -5.08
N GLU A 21 -21.00 -0.09 -4.63
CA GLU A 21 -20.81 1.26 -5.18
C GLU A 21 -19.38 1.77 -4.94
N ILE A 22 -18.78 1.51 -3.77
CA ILE A 22 -17.38 1.88 -3.47
C ILE A 22 -16.42 1.13 -4.38
N ILE A 23 -16.67 -0.17 -4.62
CA ILE A 23 -15.83 -0.99 -5.50
C ILE A 23 -15.91 -0.46 -6.94
N ASP A 24 -17.12 -0.15 -7.41
CA ASP A 24 -17.36 0.38 -8.74
C ASP A 24 -16.77 1.79 -8.92
N ASP A 25 -16.84 2.65 -7.90
CA ASP A 25 -16.17 3.95 -7.87
C ASP A 25 -14.65 3.80 -7.94
N ALA A 26 -14.08 2.92 -7.13
CA ALA A 26 -12.64 2.66 -7.12
C ALA A 26 -12.14 2.14 -8.48
N ALA A 27 -12.92 1.28 -9.14
CA ALA A 27 -12.59 0.74 -10.47
C ALA A 27 -12.59 1.81 -11.57
N ARG A 28 -13.24 2.96 -11.36
CA ARG A 28 -13.27 4.09 -12.31
C ARG A 28 -12.15 5.10 -12.10
N LEU A 29 -11.35 4.97 -11.03
CA LEU A 29 -10.29 5.92 -10.72
C LEU A 29 -9.25 5.97 -11.85
N THR A 30 -8.93 7.19 -12.26
CA THR A 30 -7.82 7.47 -13.17
C THR A 30 -6.53 7.74 -12.38
N VAL A 31 -5.38 7.80 -13.06
CA VAL A 31 -4.10 8.20 -12.45
C VAL A 31 -4.22 9.58 -11.77
N ALA A 32 -4.90 10.53 -12.42
CA ALA A 32 -5.13 11.86 -11.85
C ALA A 32 -6.01 11.82 -10.60
N ASP A 33 -6.99 10.92 -10.55
CA ASP A 33 -7.82 10.74 -9.35
C ASP A 33 -7.00 10.13 -8.20
N MET A 34 -6.15 9.14 -8.51
CA MET A 34 -5.27 8.51 -7.52
C MET A 34 -4.33 9.51 -6.86
N GLU A 35 -3.71 10.41 -7.63
CA GLU A 35 -2.84 11.46 -7.08
C GLU A 35 -3.59 12.34 -6.05
N ARG A 36 -4.85 12.68 -6.37
CA ARG A 36 -5.73 13.50 -5.53
C ARG A 36 -6.22 12.80 -4.27
N LEU A 37 -5.99 11.49 -4.12
CA LEU A 37 -6.27 10.78 -2.87
C LEU A 37 -5.27 11.15 -1.76
N SER A 38 -4.15 11.79 -2.08
CA SER A 38 -3.21 12.31 -1.08
C SER A 38 -3.89 13.30 -0.11
N ARG A 39 -3.64 13.15 1.18
CA ARG A 39 -4.31 13.86 2.28
C ARG A 39 -3.44 13.83 3.55
N PRO A 40 -3.68 14.66 4.57
CA PRO A 40 -2.88 14.62 5.80
C PRO A 40 -2.81 13.20 6.40
N GLY A 41 -1.58 12.68 6.58
CA GLY A 41 -1.34 11.32 7.07
C GLY A 41 -1.36 10.21 6.00
N PHE A 42 -1.63 10.52 4.73
CA PHE A 42 -1.60 9.55 3.63
C PHE A 42 -1.11 10.20 2.32
N ARG A 43 -0.04 9.66 1.75
CA ARG A 43 0.57 10.20 0.53
C ARG A 43 0.54 9.15 -0.57
N VAL A 44 0.12 9.56 -1.78
CA VAL A 44 0.30 8.79 -3.00
C VAL A 44 1.54 9.32 -3.71
N VAL A 45 2.48 8.43 -4.04
CA VAL A 45 3.67 8.75 -4.81
C VAL A 45 3.64 7.89 -6.07
N MET A 46 3.74 8.54 -7.24
CA MET A 46 3.78 7.87 -8.53
C MET A 46 5.21 7.86 -9.05
N TYR A 47 5.60 6.76 -9.68
CA TYR A 47 6.92 6.57 -10.28
C TYR A 47 6.74 6.20 -11.75
N ASP A 48 7.56 6.80 -12.60
CA ASP A 48 7.50 6.57 -14.05
C ASP A 48 8.16 5.24 -14.45
N THR A 49 9.07 4.73 -13.63
CA THR A 49 9.81 3.49 -13.86
C THR A 49 9.69 2.52 -12.69
N LEU A 50 9.83 1.23 -12.97
CA LEU A 50 9.87 0.19 -11.93
C LEU A 50 11.12 0.32 -11.08
N GLU A 51 12.24 0.72 -11.68
CA GLU A 51 13.51 0.93 -11.00
C GLU A 51 13.41 2.03 -9.94
N ASP A 52 12.80 3.17 -10.27
CA ASP A 52 12.59 4.26 -9.31
C ASP A 52 11.65 3.84 -8.18
N PHE A 53 10.61 3.07 -8.50
CA PHE A 53 9.69 2.52 -7.51
C PHE A 53 10.42 1.58 -6.55
N TYR A 54 11.16 0.59 -7.05
CA TYR A 54 11.89 -0.37 -6.23
C TYR A 54 12.97 0.28 -5.36
N LEU A 55 13.74 1.21 -5.92
CA LEU A 55 14.74 1.95 -5.16
C LEU A 55 14.08 2.80 -4.06
N SER A 56 12.91 3.37 -4.33
CA SER A 56 12.18 4.14 -3.33
C SER A 56 11.65 3.26 -2.19
N GLU A 57 11.05 2.10 -2.51
CA GLU A 57 10.61 1.14 -1.48
C GLU A 57 11.77 0.70 -0.59
N ALA A 58 12.94 0.40 -1.17
CA ALA A 58 14.14 0.04 -0.40
C ALA A 58 14.59 1.17 0.54
N LEU A 59 14.53 2.42 0.09
CA LEU A 59 14.84 3.58 0.93
C LEU A 59 13.83 3.78 2.06
N GLU A 60 12.57 3.37 1.89
CA GLU A 60 11.60 3.37 2.99
C GLU A 60 12.03 2.40 4.09
N TYR A 61 12.49 1.18 3.75
CA TYR A 61 13.03 0.23 4.73
C TYR A 61 14.20 0.82 5.52
N VAL A 62 15.16 1.46 4.83
CA VAL A 62 16.28 2.16 5.49
C VAL A 62 15.77 3.26 6.41
N THR A 63 14.78 4.03 5.95
CA THR A 63 14.18 5.13 6.72
C THR A 63 13.46 4.63 7.98
N ALA A 64 12.71 3.53 7.90
CA ALA A 64 12.06 2.91 9.04
C ALA A 64 13.08 2.31 10.03
N TRP A 65 14.09 1.59 9.52
CA TRP A 65 15.16 1.01 10.33
C TRP A 65 15.92 2.08 11.11
N LYS A 66 16.27 3.21 10.47
CA LYS A 66 16.96 4.33 11.14
C LYS A 66 16.16 4.98 12.27
N GLN A 67 14.83 4.82 12.30
CA GLN A 67 13.96 5.31 13.36
C GLN A 67 13.79 4.31 14.51
N ALA A 68 14.08 3.02 14.27
CA ALA A 68 13.90 1.98 15.26
C ALA A 68 14.99 2.03 16.34
N THR A 69 14.57 1.82 17.58
CA THR A 69 15.46 1.60 18.73
C THR A 69 15.03 0.32 19.46
N PRO A 70 15.88 -0.29 20.31
CA PRO A 70 15.48 -1.48 21.06
C PRO A 70 14.19 -1.31 21.86
N ASP A 71 13.99 -0.13 22.46
CA ASP A 71 12.82 0.19 23.28
C ASP A 71 11.63 0.74 22.48
N LYS A 72 11.83 1.10 21.20
CA LYS A 72 10.80 1.63 20.29
C LYS A 72 11.01 1.04 18.90
N PRO A 73 10.57 -0.20 18.65
CA PRO A 73 10.68 -0.80 17.33
C PRO A 73 9.79 -0.05 16.34
N VAL A 74 10.29 0.12 15.12
CA VAL A 74 9.57 0.69 13.98
C VAL A 74 9.71 -0.30 12.83
N GLY A 75 8.64 -0.47 12.06
CA GLY A 75 8.61 -1.37 10.92
C GLY A 75 7.64 -0.88 9.85
N ILE A 76 7.77 -1.46 8.67
CA ILE A 76 6.88 -1.21 7.54
C ILE A 76 5.95 -2.41 7.41
N CYS A 77 4.66 -2.13 7.18
CA CYS A 77 3.69 -3.15 6.81
C CYS A 77 3.52 -3.09 5.30
N GLY A 78 3.99 -4.12 4.60
CA GLY A 78 3.89 -4.24 3.15
C GLY A 78 4.36 -5.63 2.70
N PRO A 79 4.01 -6.05 1.48
CA PRO A 79 4.63 -7.23 0.90
C PRO A 79 6.15 -6.99 0.75
N ILE A 80 6.96 -8.04 0.88
CA ILE A 80 8.32 -8.00 0.33
C ILE A 80 8.12 -7.79 -1.18
N GLY A 81 8.62 -6.68 -1.72
CA GLY A 81 8.54 -6.38 -3.15
C GLY A 81 9.02 -7.56 -4.01
N PRO A 82 8.67 -7.61 -5.30
CA PRO A 82 9.01 -8.71 -6.18
C PRO A 82 10.52 -8.99 -6.16
N THR A 83 10.93 -10.26 -6.29
CA THR A 83 12.35 -10.67 -6.33
C THR A 83 13.18 -9.90 -7.36
N GLU A 84 12.52 -9.34 -8.36
CA GLU A 84 13.00 -8.50 -9.43
C GLU A 84 13.66 -7.21 -8.93
N GLN A 85 13.36 -6.75 -7.71
CA GLN A 85 14.03 -5.59 -7.12
C GLN A 85 15.47 -5.89 -6.67
N LEU A 86 15.80 -7.16 -6.38
CA LEU A 86 17.05 -7.54 -5.71
C LEU A 86 18.32 -7.02 -6.40
N PRO A 87 18.46 -7.03 -7.75
CA PRO A 87 19.67 -6.50 -8.40
C PRO A 87 19.89 -4.99 -8.21
N LEU A 88 18.85 -4.23 -7.89
CA LEU A 88 18.93 -2.77 -7.69
C LEU A 88 19.18 -2.39 -6.24
N VAL A 89 18.74 -3.23 -5.30
CA VAL A 89 18.71 -2.93 -3.87
C VAL A 89 19.76 -3.69 -3.05
N ALA A 90 20.50 -4.62 -3.69
CA ALA A 90 21.57 -5.41 -3.09
C ALA A 90 22.88 -4.63 -2.88
#